data_AF-A0A820A2E0-F1
#
_entry.id   AF-A0A820A2E0-F1
#
_cell.length_a   1.000
_cell.length_b   1.000
_cell.length_c   1.000
_cell.angle_alpha   90.00
_cell.angle_beta   90.00
_cell.angle_gamma   90.00
#
_symmetry.space_group_name_H-M   'P 1'
#
loop_
_entity.id
_entity.type
_entity.pdbx_description
1 polymer ?
#
loop_
_entity_poly.entity_id
_entity_poly.type
_entity_poly.pdbx_seq_one_letter_code
_entity_poly.pdbx_strand_id
1 'polypeptide(L)'
;MSSSPCKGPGYASPLDAMANAPNEKIIYVSMLPCQDDQPNYLATIDVDPDSPNYQKVLHRMYFPNVNDEIHHYGWNACSSCHGDCTKKRRYLIFGCLKSSRIYIVDTINETEPTLHKTIEGEEVKKFDLSSPHTIHCLASGEIMLSCLGNAEGELPGGFLLLSEEFDVIGRWNTDDGPTPDQIFYDFWYQPRHNVMVSSEWAAPNVF
;
A
#
# COMPACT_ATOMS: atom_id res chain seq x y z
N MET A 1 -11.86 37.66 -5.85
CA MET A 1 -11.07 36.57 -6.46
C MET A 1 -11.58 35.28 -5.83
N SER A 2 -12.34 34.47 -6.57
CA SER A 2 -12.85 33.19 -6.09
C SER A 2 -11.64 32.27 -5.90
N SER A 3 -11.24 31.99 -4.66
CA SER A 3 -10.29 30.92 -4.37
C SER A 3 -10.86 29.64 -4.98
N SER A 4 -10.16 29.05 -5.95
CA SER A 4 -10.53 27.72 -6.43
C SER A 4 -10.71 26.80 -5.22
N PRO A 5 -11.82 26.06 -5.12
CA PRO A 5 -12.06 25.20 -3.97
C PRO A 5 -10.88 24.22 -3.84
N CYS A 6 -10.31 24.14 -2.65
CA CYS A 6 -9.23 23.20 -2.30
C CYS A 6 -9.74 21.78 -2.59
N LYS A 7 -9.17 21.14 -3.61
CA LYS A 7 -9.52 19.76 -4.00
C LYS A 7 -8.35 18.86 -3.61
N GLY A 8 -8.55 18.08 -2.55
CA GLY A 8 -7.69 16.93 -2.23
C GLY A 8 -7.88 15.78 -3.20
N PRO A 9 -7.17 14.65 -3.03
CA PRO A 9 -7.28 13.50 -3.92
C PRO A 9 -8.65 12.82 -3.80
N GLY A 10 -9.09 12.20 -4.90
CA GLY A 10 -10.30 11.38 -4.93
C GLY A 10 -11.60 12.18 -4.87
N TYR A 11 -12.64 11.56 -4.31
CA TYR A 11 -14.04 11.97 -4.47
C TYR A 11 -14.75 12.02 -3.11
N ALA A 12 -15.79 12.87 -2.99
CA ALA A 12 -16.48 13.07 -1.72
C ALA A 12 -17.33 11.87 -1.28
N SER A 13 -17.78 11.06 -2.24
CA SER A 13 -18.64 9.90 -2.00
C SER A 13 -18.47 8.83 -3.11
N PRO A 14 -18.94 7.59 -2.88
CA PRO A 14 -18.99 6.58 -3.93
C PRO A 14 -19.78 7.02 -5.16
N LEU A 15 -20.92 7.72 -4.97
CA LEU A 15 -21.73 8.21 -6.09
C LEU A 15 -20.98 9.28 -6.91
N ASP A 16 -20.25 10.16 -6.24
CA ASP A 16 -19.40 11.17 -6.89
C ASP A 16 -18.25 10.51 -7.68
N ALA A 17 -17.60 9.50 -7.10
CA ALA A 17 -16.59 8.71 -7.81
C ALA A 17 -17.18 8.04 -9.06
N MET A 18 -18.35 7.42 -8.96
CA MET A 18 -18.98 6.76 -10.12
C MET A 18 -19.42 7.76 -11.20
N ALA A 19 -19.94 8.92 -10.82
CA ALA A 19 -20.50 9.88 -11.75
C ALA A 19 -19.44 10.77 -12.43
N ASN A 20 -18.36 11.09 -11.71
CA ASN A 20 -17.41 12.13 -12.12
C ASN A 20 -15.96 11.66 -12.30
N ALA A 21 -15.62 10.41 -11.94
CA ALA A 21 -14.29 9.89 -12.24
C ALA A 21 -14.10 9.68 -13.75
N PRO A 22 -12.96 10.08 -14.32
CA PRO A 22 -12.59 9.62 -15.64
C PRO A 22 -12.29 8.11 -15.59
N ASN A 23 -12.50 7.42 -16.71
CA ASN A 23 -12.01 6.06 -16.88
C ASN A 23 -10.48 6.03 -16.73
N GLU A 24 -9.97 4.99 -16.10
CA GLU A 24 -8.55 4.74 -16.01
C GLU A 24 -7.94 4.51 -17.39
N LYS A 25 -6.73 5.02 -17.59
CA LYS A 25 -5.95 4.84 -18.83
C LYS A 25 -4.75 3.91 -18.64
N ILE A 26 -4.37 3.66 -17.39
CA ILE A 26 -3.22 2.85 -17.00
C ILE A 26 -3.61 1.98 -15.80
N ILE A 27 -3.09 0.76 -15.78
CA ILE A 27 -3.14 -0.15 -14.62
C ILE A 27 -1.72 -0.54 -14.23
N TYR A 28 -1.44 -0.53 -12.94
CA TYR A 28 -0.22 -1.08 -12.35
C TYR A 28 -0.48 -2.50 -11.87
N VAL A 29 0.39 -3.44 -12.24
CA VAL A 29 0.23 -4.85 -11.86
C VAL A 29 1.51 -5.37 -11.23
N SER A 30 1.40 -5.89 -10.02
CA SER A 30 2.47 -6.64 -9.35
C SER A 30 2.75 -7.92 -10.11
N MET A 31 4.00 -8.11 -10.52
CA MET A 31 4.43 -9.31 -11.23
C MET A 31 5.39 -10.10 -10.34
N LEU A 32 5.00 -11.34 -10.04
CA LEU A 32 5.81 -12.29 -9.30
C LEU A 32 6.68 -13.09 -10.27
N PRO A 33 7.97 -13.29 -9.97
CA PRO A 33 8.86 -14.09 -10.81
C PRO A 33 8.46 -15.56 -10.71
N CYS A 34 8.64 -16.30 -11.80
CA CYS A 34 8.47 -17.77 -11.79
C CYS A 34 9.69 -18.51 -11.21
N GLN A 35 10.81 -17.80 -11.04
CA GLN A 35 12.10 -18.33 -10.57
C GLN A 35 12.55 -17.51 -9.37
N ASP A 36 13.06 -18.19 -8.33
CA ASP A 36 13.42 -17.56 -7.04
C ASP A 36 14.64 -16.63 -7.12
N ASP A 37 15.37 -16.64 -8.23
CA ASP A 37 16.56 -15.82 -8.48
C ASP A 37 16.27 -14.51 -9.24
N GLN A 38 15.00 -14.24 -9.55
CA GLN A 38 14.58 -13.00 -10.21
C GLN A 38 13.85 -12.07 -9.25
N PRO A 39 14.03 -10.75 -9.36
CA PRO A 39 13.26 -9.82 -8.56
C PRO A 39 11.81 -9.76 -9.05
N ASN A 40 10.92 -9.35 -8.14
CA ASN A 40 9.60 -8.87 -8.53
C ASN A 40 9.70 -7.65 -9.45
N TYR A 41 8.65 -7.35 -10.21
CA TYR A 41 8.56 -6.08 -10.93
C TYR A 41 7.13 -5.53 -10.98
N LEU A 42 7.03 -4.23 -11.20
CA LEU A 42 5.77 -3.54 -11.46
C LEU A 42 5.59 -3.37 -12.97
N ALA A 43 4.53 -3.96 -13.52
CA ALA A 43 4.13 -3.73 -14.90
C ALA A 43 3.19 -2.53 -14.99
N THR A 44 3.48 -1.59 -15.88
CA THR A 44 2.57 -0.50 -16.24
C THR A 44 1.90 -0.85 -17.56
N ILE A 45 0.58 -1.00 -17.55
CA ILE A 45 -0.21 -1.48 -18.69
C ILE A 45 -1.13 -0.36 -19.17
N ASP A 46 -1.11 -0.10 -20.47
CA ASP A 46 -2.04 0.82 -21.12
C ASP A 46 -3.40 0.15 -21.31
N VAL A 47 -4.45 0.79 -20.79
CA VAL A 47 -5.84 0.33 -20.91
C VAL A 47 -6.74 1.37 -21.56
N ASP A 48 -6.18 2.44 -22.14
CA ASP A 48 -6.92 3.43 -22.91
C ASP A 48 -7.26 2.85 -24.31
N PRO A 49 -8.55 2.62 -24.64
CA PRO A 49 -8.94 2.06 -25.94
C PRO A 49 -8.54 2.94 -27.14
N ASP A 50 -8.31 4.23 -26.90
CA ASP A 50 -7.92 5.21 -27.94
C ASP A 50 -6.38 5.28 -28.10
N SER A 51 -5.61 4.62 -27.24
CA SER A 51 -4.15 4.62 -27.30
C SER A 51 -3.64 3.64 -28.38
N PRO A 52 -2.60 4.03 -29.16
CA PRO A 52 -1.92 3.08 -30.04
C PRO A 52 -1.22 1.93 -29.29
N ASN A 53 -1.04 2.07 -27.97
CA ASN A 53 -0.44 1.06 -27.10
C ASN A 53 -1.50 0.30 -26.28
N TYR A 54 -2.79 0.41 -26.60
CA TYR A 54 -3.86 -0.30 -25.89
C TYR A 54 -3.53 -1.80 -25.70
N GLN A 55 -3.69 -2.29 -24.47
CA GLN A 55 -3.37 -3.66 -24.04
C GLN A 55 -1.88 -4.03 -24.15
N LYS A 56 -0.97 -3.04 -24.07
CA LYS A 56 0.48 -3.27 -24.03
C LYS A 56 1.07 -2.89 -22.68
N VAL A 57 2.14 -3.60 -22.33
CA VAL A 57 3.01 -3.22 -21.21
C VAL A 57 3.88 -2.05 -21.68
N LEU A 58 3.67 -0.87 -21.11
CA LEU A 58 4.43 0.35 -21.38
C LEU A 58 5.79 0.32 -20.69
N HIS A 59 5.82 -0.11 -19.43
CA HIS A 59 7.02 -0.08 -18.61
C HIS A 59 7.09 -1.26 -17.64
N ARG A 60 8.31 -1.68 -17.31
CA ARG A 60 8.60 -2.70 -16.30
C ARG A 60 9.64 -2.15 -15.34
N MET A 61 9.21 -1.84 -14.13
CA MET A 61 10.09 -1.39 -13.06
C MET A 61 10.45 -2.58 -12.18
N TYR A 62 11.69 -3.08 -12.31
CA TYR A 62 12.18 -4.19 -11.48
C TYR A 62 12.56 -3.68 -10.09
N PHE A 63 12.12 -4.41 -9.05
CA PHE A 63 12.56 -4.16 -7.69
C PHE A 63 14.01 -4.62 -7.49
N PRO A 64 14.76 -4.02 -6.54
CA PRO A 64 16.20 -4.24 -6.46
C PRO A 64 16.58 -5.59 -5.85
N ASN A 65 15.68 -6.25 -5.13
CA ASN A 65 15.96 -7.48 -4.40
C ASN A 65 15.10 -8.66 -4.88
N VAL A 66 15.61 -9.86 -4.62
CA VAL A 66 14.94 -11.14 -4.86
C VAL A 66 14.24 -11.64 -3.59
N ASN A 67 13.34 -12.60 -3.73
CA ASN A 67 12.64 -13.25 -2.61
C ASN A 67 11.82 -12.31 -1.71
N ASP A 68 11.25 -11.26 -2.31
CA ASP A 68 10.42 -10.30 -1.58
C ASP A 68 8.97 -10.72 -1.46
N GLU A 69 8.43 -11.25 -2.56
CA GLU A 69 7.01 -11.50 -2.72
C GLU A 69 6.20 -10.21 -2.50
N ILE A 70 6.34 -9.26 -3.43
CA ILE A 70 5.37 -8.15 -3.50
C ILE A 70 3.97 -8.76 -3.70
N HIS A 71 3.04 -8.46 -2.81
CA HIS A 71 1.74 -9.12 -2.78
C HIS A 71 0.61 -8.10 -2.98
N HIS A 72 0.24 -7.41 -1.90
CA HIS A 72 -0.71 -6.30 -1.93
C HIS A 72 0.05 -4.96 -1.94
N TYR A 73 -0.60 -3.93 -2.49
CA TYR A 73 -0.08 -2.57 -2.47
C TYR A 73 -1.23 -1.56 -2.42
N GLY A 74 -0.94 -0.37 -1.90
CA GLY A 74 -1.91 0.71 -1.73
C GLY A 74 -1.34 2.08 -2.10
N TRP A 75 -2.22 3.07 -2.22
CA TRP A 75 -1.82 4.46 -2.45
C TRP A 75 -1.50 5.18 -1.15
N ASN A 76 -0.55 6.14 -1.20
CA ASN A 76 -0.21 6.99 -0.05
C ASN A 76 -1.39 7.88 0.40
N ALA A 77 -2.21 8.32 -0.55
CA ALA A 77 -3.38 9.14 -0.28
C ALA A 77 -4.52 8.78 -1.23
N CYS A 78 -5.74 8.89 -0.73
CA CYS A 78 -6.94 8.49 -1.46
C CYS A 78 -8.12 9.39 -1.06
N SER A 79 -9.35 9.00 -1.41
CA SER A 79 -10.55 9.77 -1.11
C SER A 79 -10.78 10.00 0.40
N SER A 80 -10.07 9.26 1.28
CA SER A 80 -10.06 9.55 2.73
C SER A 80 -9.49 10.95 3.05
N CYS A 81 -8.63 11.49 2.18
CA CYS A 81 -8.06 12.84 2.26
C CYS A 81 -8.83 13.86 1.40
N HIS A 82 -10.05 13.54 0.96
CA HIS A 82 -10.83 14.46 0.12
C HIS A 82 -11.03 15.80 0.84
N GLY A 83 -10.84 16.90 0.10
CA GLY A 83 -10.89 18.26 0.65
C GLY A 83 -9.57 18.78 1.24
N ASP A 84 -8.54 17.94 1.37
CA ASP A 84 -7.19 18.38 1.76
C ASP A 84 -6.25 18.47 0.55
N CYS A 85 -6.06 19.69 0.05
CA CYS A 85 -5.22 19.97 -1.12
C CYS A 85 -3.71 19.90 -0.84
N THR A 86 -3.29 19.67 0.42
CA THR A 86 -1.89 19.36 0.72
C THR A 86 -1.54 17.91 0.35
N LYS A 87 -2.54 17.02 0.28
CA LYS A 87 -2.35 15.60 -0.06
C LYS A 87 -2.42 15.37 -1.56
N LYS A 88 -1.68 14.36 -2.01
CA LYS A 88 -1.68 13.89 -3.41
C LYS A 88 -1.57 12.38 -3.46
N ARG A 89 -2.42 11.75 -4.28
CA ARG A 89 -2.25 10.35 -4.69
C ARG A 89 -1.09 10.31 -5.69
N ARG A 90 0.07 9.81 -5.27
CA ARG A 90 1.30 9.81 -6.08
C ARG A 90 2.18 8.60 -5.86
N TYR A 91 2.20 8.06 -4.64
CA TYR A 91 3.10 6.97 -4.31
C TYR A 91 2.31 5.67 -4.10
N LEU A 92 2.82 4.60 -4.67
CA LEU A 92 2.38 3.23 -4.39
C LEU A 92 3.28 2.64 -3.31
N ILE A 93 2.67 2.01 -2.32
CA ILE A 93 3.33 1.38 -1.18
C ILE A 93 3.11 -0.12 -1.27
N PHE A 94 4.20 -0.87 -1.42
CA PHE A 94 4.18 -2.33 -1.53
C PHE A 94 4.68 -2.95 -0.24
N GLY A 95 3.88 -3.84 0.35
CA GLY A 95 4.36 -4.77 1.37
C GLY A 95 4.99 -6.00 0.72
N CYS A 96 6.20 -6.36 1.17
CA CYS A 96 6.89 -7.58 0.73
C CYS A 96 6.64 -8.69 1.76
N LEU A 97 5.83 -9.67 1.39
CA LEU A 97 5.33 -10.68 2.31
C LEU A 97 6.45 -11.53 2.93
N LYS A 98 7.49 -11.87 2.15
CA LYS A 98 8.59 -12.72 2.61
C LYS A 98 9.72 -11.95 3.28
N SER A 99 10.15 -10.85 2.69
CA SER A 99 11.32 -10.11 3.19
C SER A 99 11.00 -9.06 4.25
N SER A 100 9.71 -8.82 4.51
CA SER A 100 9.22 -7.75 5.38
C SER A 100 9.58 -6.32 4.94
N ARG A 101 10.18 -6.15 3.74
CA ARG A 101 10.48 -4.83 3.19
C ARG A 101 9.21 -4.09 2.78
N ILE A 102 9.32 -2.78 2.73
CA ILE A 102 8.30 -1.91 2.16
C ILE A 102 8.95 -1.08 1.06
N TYR A 103 8.37 -1.12 -0.14
CA TYR A 103 8.82 -0.28 -1.25
C TYR A 103 7.85 0.86 -1.50
N ILE A 104 8.40 2.05 -1.68
CA ILE A 104 7.66 3.24 -2.08
C ILE A 104 8.02 3.54 -3.53
N VAL A 105 7.02 3.56 -4.40
CA VAL A 105 7.18 3.79 -5.84
C VAL A 105 6.50 5.10 -6.21
N ASP A 106 7.23 5.99 -6.87
CA ASP A 106 6.73 7.28 -7.34
C ASP A 106 6.11 7.13 -8.73
N THR A 107 4.85 7.57 -8.87
CA THR A 107 4.13 7.57 -10.15
C THR A 107 3.98 8.97 -10.73
N ILE A 108 4.86 9.93 -10.39
CA ILE A 108 4.87 11.27 -11.02
C ILE A 108 4.96 11.18 -12.55
N ASN A 109 5.70 10.19 -13.07
CA ASN A 109 5.54 9.73 -14.43
C ASN A 109 4.65 8.47 -14.41
N GLU A 110 3.38 8.64 -14.75
CA GLU A 110 2.40 7.55 -14.66
C GLU A 110 2.75 6.37 -15.57
N THR A 111 3.43 6.60 -16.69
CA THR A 111 3.78 5.56 -17.67
C THR A 111 5.09 4.84 -17.35
N GLU A 112 5.94 5.44 -16.52
CA GLU A 112 7.26 4.93 -16.15
C GLU A 112 7.52 5.27 -14.66
N PRO A 113 6.84 4.56 -13.75
CA PRO A 113 7.04 4.72 -12.31
C PRO A 113 8.45 4.32 -11.89
N THR A 114 8.94 4.92 -10.80
CA THR A 114 10.31 4.70 -10.31
C THR A 114 10.35 4.39 -8.82
N LEU A 115 11.32 3.58 -8.38
CA LEU A 115 11.52 3.32 -6.97
C LEU A 115 11.99 4.61 -6.26
N HIS A 116 11.23 5.04 -5.26
CA HIS A 116 11.48 6.25 -4.50
C HIS A 116 12.24 6.00 -3.20
N LYS A 117 11.80 5.00 -2.43
CA LYS A 117 12.35 4.66 -1.11
C LYS A 117 12.18 3.17 -0.86
N THR A 118 13.16 2.59 -0.16
CA THR A 118 13.06 1.25 0.43
C THR A 118 13.13 1.37 1.93
N ILE A 119 12.20 0.74 2.62
CA ILE A 119 12.25 0.51 4.06
C ILE A 119 12.66 -0.95 4.23
N GLU A 120 13.83 -1.16 4.85
CA GLU A 120 14.36 -2.50 5.09
C GLU A 120 13.51 -3.26 6.12
N GLY A 121 13.41 -4.58 5.98
CA GLY A 121 12.55 -5.40 6.84
C GLY A 121 12.95 -5.32 8.32
N GLU A 122 14.24 -5.09 8.59
CA GLU A 122 14.74 -4.86 9.94
C GLU A 122 14.15 -3.59 10.59
N GLU A 123 13.79 -2.56 9.82
CA GLU A 123 13.10 -1.38 10.36
C GLU A 123 11.67 -1.71 10.81
N VAL A 124 11.00 -2.65 10.14
CA VAL A 124 9.67 -3.14 10.53
C VAL A 124 9.77 -4.02 11.79
N LYS A 125 10.76 -4.93 11.82
CA LYS A 125 10.99 -5.85 12.95
C LYS A 125 11.32 -5.16 14.26
N LYS A 126 11.86 -3.94 14.25
CA LYS A 126 12.06 -3.12 15.46
C LYS A 126 10.76 -2.89 16.25
N PHE A 127 9.60 -3.03 15.59
CA PHE A 127 8.28 -2.86 16.18
C PHE A 127 7.55 -4.19 16.42
N ASP A 128 8.29 -5.29 16.45
CA ASP A 128 7.77 -6.65 16.64
C ASP A 128 6.70 -7.00 15.59
N LEU A 129 7.05 -6.76 14.32
CA LEU A 129 6.18 -6.97 13.17
C LEU A 129 6.98 -7.53 11.98
N SER A 130 6.34 -8.36 11.16
CA SER A 130 6.87 -8.88 9.91
C SER A 130 5.75 -9.11 8.88
N SER A 131 6.14 -9.44 7.65
CA SER A 131 5.23 -9.83 6.57
C SER A 131 4.08 -8.82 6.34
N PRO A 132 4.39 -7.56 5.97
CA PRO A 132 3.38 -6.57 5.64
C PRO A 132 2.55 -7.03 4.44
N HIS A 133 1.23 -6.90 4.56
CA HIS A 133 0.26 -7.42 3.61
C HIS A 133 -0.62 -6.31 3.04
N THR A 134 -1.75 -5.98 3.68
CA THR A 134 -2.69 -4.98 3.15
C THR A 134 -2.23 -3.57 3.52
N ILE A 135 -2.40 -2.61 2.60
CA ILE A 135 -2.03 -1.21 2.81
C ILE A 135 -3.20 -0.27 2.56
N HIS A 136 -3.47 0.62 3.52
CA HIS A 136 -4.46 1.67 3.39
C HIS A 136 -3.96 3.04 3.88
N CYS A 137 -4.12 4.04 3.02
CA CYS A 137 -4.11 5.47 3.36
C CYS A 137 -5.14 5.76 4.45
N LEU A 138 -4.79 6.53 5.49
CA LEU A 138 -5.71 7.02 6.51
C LEU A 138 -6.09 8.49 6.26
N ALA A 139 -7.20 8.94 6.83
CA ALA A 139 -7.61 10.34 6.75
C ALA A 139 -6.66 11.30 7.50
N SER A 140 -5.86 10.78 8.44
CA SER A 140 -4.81 11.52 9.13
C SER A 140 -3.64 11.88 8.21
N GLY A 141 -3.51 11.22 7.05
CA GLY A 141 -2.34 11.30 6.17
C GLY A 141 -1.35 10.15 6.38
N GLU A 142 -1.42 9.47 7.52
CA GLU A 142 -0.63 8.27 7.79
C GLU A 142 -1.06 7.10 6.89
N ILE A 143 -0.18 6.12 6.76
CA ILE A 143 -0.43 4.90 6.00
C ILE A 143 -0.36 3.73 6.97
N MET A 144 -1.40 2.91 6.99
CA MET A 144 -1.46 1.71 7.81
C MET A 144 -1.23 0.47 6.96
N LEU A 145 -0.40 -0.44 7.46
CA LEU A 145 -0.16 -1.75 6.88
C LEU A 145 -0.57 -2.83 7.89
N SER A 146 -1.25 -3.89 7.44
CA SER A 146 -1.34 -5.10 8.24
C SER A 146 -0.08 -5.93 8.11
N CYS A 147 0.27 -6.65 9.16
CA CYS A 147 1.44 -7.51 9.28
C CYS A 147 0.99 -8.85 9.87
N LEU A 148 1.35 -9.97 9.23
CA LEU A 148 0.83 -11.30 9.60
C LEU A 148 1.44 -11.86 10.89
N GLY A 149 2.65 -11.43 11.23
CA GLY A 149 3.37 -11.96 12.39
C GLY A 149 4.23 -10.94 13.11
N ASN A 150 4.82 -11.39 14.21
CA ASN A 150 5.81 -10.71 15.03
C ASN A 150 7.19 -10.68 14.32
N ALA A 151 8.25 -10.16 14.96
CA ALA A 151 9.56 -10.04 14.30
C ALA A 151 10.17 -11.39 13.86
N GLU A 152 9.80 -12.47 14.55
CA GLU A 152 10.25 -13.84 14.33
C GLU A 152 9.37 -14.62 13.33
N GLY A 153 8.30 -14.01 12.80
CA GLY A 153 7.37 -14.67 11.88
C GLY A 153 6.36 -15.59 12.58
N GLU A 154 6.15 -15.39 13.88
CA GLU A 154 5.16 -16.08 14.71
C GLU A 154 3.99 -15.13 15.05
N LEU A 155 3.04 -15.60 15.88
CA LEU A 155 1.97 -14.74 16.40
C LEU A 155 2.47 -13.90 17.61
N PRO A 156 1.84 -12.75 17.88
CA PRO A 156 0.76 -12.14 17.11
C PRO A 156 1.26 -11.28 15.95
N GLY A 157 0.47 -11.20 14.88
CA GLY A 157 0.61 -10.16 13.87
C GLY A 157 0.18 -8.79 14.39
N GLY A 158 -0.03 -7.80 13.51
CA GLY A 158 -0.54 -6.50 13.91
C GLY A 158 -0.64 -5.48 12.80
N PHE A 159 -0.57 -4.20 13.16
CA PHE A 159 -0.62 -3.09 12.22
C PHE A 159 0.57 -2.15 12.41
N LEU A 160 1.22 -1.80 11.31
CA LEU A 160 2.31 -0.83 11.24
C LEU A 160 1.78 0.51 10.71
N LEU A 161 2.29 1.61 11.25
CA LEU A 161 2.05 2.96 10.75
C LEU A 161 3.29 3.55 10.08
N LEU A 162 3.08 4.18 8.94
CA LEU A 162 4.05 5.06 8.29
C LEU A 162 3.54 6.51 8.30
N SER A 163 4.47 7.46 8.41
CA SER A 163 4.20 8.87 8.19
C SER A 163 3.97 9.20 6.72
N GLU A 164 3.60 10.45 6.43
CA GLU A 164 3.47 10.96 5.07
C GLU A 164 4.79 11.00 4.31
N GLU A 165 5.90 11.15 5.04
CA GLU A 165 7.28 11.08 4.55
C GLU A 165 7.81 9.63 4.47
N PHE A 166 6.92 8.65 4.70
CA PHE A 166 7.20 7.22 4.68
C PHE A 166 8.22 6.80 5.73
N ASP A 167 8.26 7.47 6.88
CA ASP A 167 9.05 7.04 8.02
C ASP A 167 8.23 6.09 8.88
N VAL A 168 8.86 5.06 9.45
CA VAL A 168 8.17 4.09 10.30
C VAL A 168 7.84 4.76 11.63
N ILE A 169 6.55 4.94 11.91
CA ILE A 169 6.06 5.49 13.18
C ILE A 169 6.08 4.38 14.24
N GLY A 170 5.62 3.20 13.85
CA GLY A 170 5.63 2.01 14.70
C GLY A 170 4.31 1.27 14.70
N ARG A 171 4.07 0.51 15.78
CA ARG A 171 2.88 -0.32 15.94
C ARG A 171 1.65 0.52 16.27
N TRP A 172 0.53 0.24 15.62
CA TRP A 172 -0.76 0.82 16.01
C TRP A 172 -1.38 0.08 17.20
N ASN A 173 -2.12 0.82 18.04
CA ASN A 173 -2.82 0.32 19.22
C ASN A 173 -1.89 -0.31 20.29
N THR A 174 -0.85 0.41 20.71
CA THR A 174 0.10 -0.04 21.73
C THR A 174 -0.48 -0.15 23.14
N ASP A 175 -1.55 0.59 23.44
CA ASP A 175 -2.12 0.65 24.80
C ASP A 175 -2.86 -0.63 25.16
N ASP A 176 -3.61 -1.21 24.22
CA ASP A 176 -4.37 -2.45 24.43
C ASP A 176 -3.68 -3.68 23.80
N GLY A 177 -2.79 -3.48 22.81
CA GLY A 177 -2.01 -4.53 22.15
C GLY A 177 -2.84 -5.67 21.51
N PRO A 178 -2.23 -6.55 20.72
CA PRO A 178 -2.88 -7.81 20.38
C PRO A 178 -2.83 -8.78 21.57
N THR A 179 -3.72 -9.76 21.62
CA THR A 179 -3.46 -10.96 22.44
C THR A 179 -2.37 -11.82 21.79
N PRO A 180 -1.62 -12.65 22.53
CA PRO A 180 -0.54 -13.46 21.97
C PRO A 180 -0.95 -14.40 20.82
N ASP A 181 -2.20 -14.88 20.85
CA ASP A 181 -2.75 -15.81 19.85
C ASP A 181 -3.49 -15.08 18.71
N GLN A 182 -3.49 -13.76 18.68
CA GLN A 182 -4.26 -12.99 17.70
C GLN A 182 -3.63 -13.04 16.31
N ILE A 183 -4.46 -13.38 15.32
CA ILE A 183 -4.06 -13.52 13.92
C ILE A 183 -4.48 -12.26 13.14
N PHE A 184 -3.68 -11.90 12.14
CA PHE A 184 -3.95 -10.76 11.27
C PHE A 184 -3.78 -11.16 9.81
N TYR A 185 -4.55 -10.52 8.94
CA TYR A 185 -4.45 -10.68 7.50
C TYR A 185 -4.86 -9.38 6.80
N ASP A 186 -6.05 -9.32 6.21
CA ASP A 186 -6.61 -8.15 5.57
C ASP A 186 -7.37 -7.27 6.58
N PHE A 187 -7.53 -5.98 6.29
CA PHE A 187 -8.31 -5.07 7.12
C PHE A 187 -8.93 -3.93 6.31
N TRP A 188 -10.03 -3.38 6.81
CA TRP A 188 -10.56 -2.11 6.31
C TRP A 188 -11.25 -1.37 7.46
N TYR A 189 -11.31 -0.04 7.34
CA TYR A 189 -11.97 0.85 8.27
C TYR A 189 -13.20 1.56 7.66
N GLN A 190 -14.11 1.99 8.53
CA GLN A 190 -15.28 2.82 8.26
C GLN A 190 -15.19 4.11 9.08
N PRO A 191 -14.63 5.22 8.54
CA PRO A 191 -14.32 6.41 9.33
C PRO A 191 -15.54 7.05 9.99
N ARG A 192 -16.70 7.02 9.31
CA ARG A 192 -17.95 7.62 9.81
C ARG A 192 -18.53 6.88 11.02
N HIS A 193 -18.13 5.64 11.23
CA HIS A 193 -18.58 4.81 12.34
C HIS A 193 -17.49 4.61 13.39
N ASN A 194 -16.27 5.10 13.13
CA ASN A 194 -15.10 4.86 13.99
C ASN A 194 -14.87 3.36 14.26
N VAL A 195 -14.95 2.54 13.20
CA VAL A 195 -14.77 1.09 13.27
C VAL A 195 -13.69 0.66 12.28
N MET A 196 -12.85 -0.28 12.71
CA MET A 196 -11.95 -1.06 11.85
C MET A 196 -12.28 -2.54 12.03
N VAL A 197 -12.22 -3.29 10.94
CA VAL A 197 -12.42 -4.74 10.92
C VAL A 197 -11.19 -5.37 10.30
N SER A 198 -10.68 -6.42 10.93
CA SER A 198 -9.58 -7.23 10.44
C SER A 198 -10.01 -8.68 10.25
N SER A 199 -9.31 -9.37 9.36
CA SER A 199 -9.48 -10.80 9.09
C SER A 199 -8.23 -11.57 9.53
N GLU A 200 -8.30 -12.89 9.44
CA GLU A 200 -7.28 -13.81 9.95
C GLU A 200 -6.83 -14.78 8.84
N TRP A 201 -5.52 -15.04 8.77
CA TRP A 201 -4.96 -16.10 7.92
C TRP A 201 -4.07 -17.03 8.73
N ALA A 202 -2.78 -16.73 8.88
CA ALA A 202 -1.81 -17.52 9.62
C ALA A 202 -0.53 -16.70 9.90
N ALA A 203 0.26 -17.16 10.87
CA ALA A 203 1.62 -16.65 11.09
C ALA A 203 2.54 -17.01 9.90
N PRO A 204 3.53 -16.17 9.56
CA PRO A 204 4.45 -16.42 8.45
C PRO A 204 5.14 -17.80 8.47
N ASN A 205 5.60 -18.27 9.63
CA ASN A 205 6.42 -19.49 9.74
C ASN A 205 5.69 -20.81 9.40
N VAL A 206 4.38 -20.78 9.13
CA VAL A 206 3.60 -21.99 8.84
C VAL A 206 3.32 -22.21 7.35
N PHE A 207 3.85 -21.36 6.46
CA PHE A 207 3.71 -21.49 5.01
C PHE A 207 5.00 -21.19 4.23
#